data_AF-A0AA39JMX9-F1
#
_entry.id   AF-A0AA39JMX9-F1
#
_cell.length_a   1.000
_cell.length_b   1.000
_cell.length_c   1.000
_cell.angle_alpha   90.00
_cell.angle_beta   90.00
_cell.angle_gamma   90.00
#
_symmetry.space_group_name_H-M   'P 1'
#
loop_
_entity.id
_entity.type
_entity.pdbx_description
1 polymer ?
#
loop_
_entity_poly.entity_id
_entity_poly.type
_entity_poly.pdbx_seq_one_letter_code
_entity_poly.pdbx_strand_id
1 'polypeptide(L)'
;MPNVTQESMIPQPIRIPRHRLQGGFLISPETALEWASRLENRPVTEILVAWRTIVLRVSRTGARLSMVGVLYSQFMVVTQQKTFRRGYLGMDPSEIPQFREGALEAIVRKMLKEDSIHDPVFATTLDY
;
A
#
# COMPACT_ATOMS: atom_id res chain seq x y z
N MET A 1 -49.91 -13.66 29.73
CA MET A 1 -49.34 -13.19 28.44
C MET A 1 -47.84 -13.12 28.61
N PRO A 2 -47.02 -13.80 27.81
CA PRO A 2 -45.57 -13.80 28.01
C PRO A 2 -44.94 -12.54 27.41
N ASN A 3 -44.02 -11.98 28.19
CA ASN A 3 -43.20 -10.80 27.87
C ASN A 3 -42.21 -11.16 26.75
N VAL A 4 -42.31 -10.48 25.60
CA VAL A 4 -41.30 -10.59 24.54
C VAL A 4 -40.23 -9.55 24.83
N THR A 5 -39.08 -10.00 25.35
CA THR A 5 -37.88 -9.18 25.48
C THR A 5 -37.43 -8.78 24.07
N GLN A 6 -37.59 -7.50 23.72
CA GLN A 6 -36.97 -6.92 22.53
C GLN A 6 -35.45 -6.93 22.72
N GLU A 7 -34.78 -7.94 22.17
CA GLU A 7 -33.35 -7.86 21.91
C GLU A 7 -33.11 -6.67 20.97
N SER A 8 -32.44 -5.65 21.51
CA SER A 8 -31.87 -4.54 20.77
C SER A 8 -30.93 -5.11 19.70
N MET A 9 -31.41 -5.18 18.45
CA MET A 9 -30.56 -5.44 17.30
C MET A 9 -29.70 -4.20 17.05
N ILE A 10 -28.54 -4.14 17.69
CA ILE A 10 -27.49 -3.19 17.31
C ILE A 10 -27.10 -3.55 15.87
N PRO A 11 -27.30 -2.65 14.88
CA PRO A 11 -26.90 -2.94 13.52
C PRO A 11 -25.40 -3.20 13.50
N GLN A 12 -25.00 -4.38 13.02
CA GLN A 12 -23.60 -4.70 12.78
C GLN A 12 -23.01 -3.60 11.88
N PRO A 13 -21.86 -3.01 12.22
CA PRO A 13 -21.25 -1.99 11.39
C PRO A 13 -21.04 -2.54 9.99
N ILE A 14 -21.51 -1.80 8.96
CA ILE A 14 -21.35 -2.17 7.57
C ILE A 14 -19.85 -2.29 7.28
N ARG A 15 -19.37 -3.52 7.05
CA ARG A 15 -17.98 -3.78 6.67
C ARG A 15 -17.81 -3.47 5.20
N ILE A 16 -17.09 -2.39 4.87
CA ILE A 16 -16.75 -2.05 3.49
C ILE A 16 -15.68 -3.04 3.01
N PRO A 17 -15.96 -3.90 2.00
CA PRO A 17 -15.03 -4.96 1.61
C PRO A 17 -13.72 -4.43 1.01
N ARG A 18 -12.63 -5.17 1.27
CA ARG A 18 -11.26 -4.90 0.79
C ARG A 18 -10.63 -6.23 0.38
N HIS A 19 -10.87 -6.65 -0.86
CA HIS A 19 -10.55 -8.02 -1.29
C HIS A 19 -9.12 -8.22 -1.79
N ARG A 20 -8.29 -7.18 -1.81
CA ARG A 20 -6.96 -7.24 -2.41
C ARG A 20 -5.91 -6.93 -1.37
N LEU A 21 -4.98 -7.85 -1.22
CA LEU A 21 -3.80 -7.73 -0.37
C LEU A 21 -2.62 -7.31 -1.24
N GLN A 22 -1.86 -6.33 -0.80
CA GLN A 22 -0.65 -5.85 -1.45
C GLN A 22 0.53 -6.01 -0.48
N GLY A 23 1.66 -6.49 -0.98
CA GLY A 23 2.94 -6.50 -0.28
C GLY A 23 3.94 -5.66 -1.06
N GLY A 24 4.70 -4.83 -0.36
CA GLY A 24 5.65 -3.93 -1.01
C GLY A 24 6.32 -2.97 -0.04
N PHE A 25 7.08 -2.05 -0.61
CA PHE A 25 7.82 -1.04 0.16
C PHE A 25 7.04 0.26 0.27
N LEU A 26 6.79 0.71 1.49
CA LEU A 26 6.13 1.98 1.75
C LEU A 26 7.06 3.15 1.46
N ILE A 27 6.51 4.19 0.83
CA ILE A 27 7.18 5.43 0.46
C ILE A 27 6.25 6.58 0.88
N SER A 28 6.76 7.54 1.64
CA SER A 28 5.97 8.72 2.01
C SER A 28 5.77 9.64 0.79
N PRO A 29 4.74 10.49 0.78
CA PRO A 29 4.57 11.49 -0.29
C PRO A 29 5.77 12.40 -0.47
N GLU A 30 6.40 12.83 0.63
CA GLU A 30 7.60 13.68 0.61
C GLU A 30 8.77 12.94 -0.06
N THR A 31 9.03 11.70 0.37
CA THR A 31 10.06 10.85 -0.25
C THR A 31 9.77 10.59 -1.72
N ALA A 32 8.50 10.43 -2.12
CA ALA A 32 8.11 10.26 -3.52
C ALA A 32 8.42 11.52 -4.37
N LEU A 33 8.13 12.72 -3.87
CA LEU A 33 8.45 13.98 -4.55
C LEU A 33 9.97 14.16 -4.70
N GLU A 34 10.73 13.89 -3.64
CA GLU A 34 12.20 13.95 -3.68
C GLU A 34 12.78 12.92 -4.64
N TRP A 35 12.26 11.68 -4.61
CA TRP A 35 12.67 10.62 -5.53
C TRP A 35 12.42 11.02 -6.98
N ALA A 36 11.21 11.49 -7.29
CA ALA A 36 10.87 11.95 -8.63
C ALA A 36 11.74 13.13 -9.06
N SER A 37 12.05 14.06 -8.15
CA SER A 37 12.94 15.20 -8.44
C SER A 37 14.34 14.73 -8.86
N ARG A 38 14.87 13.71 -8.20
CA ARG A 38 16.16 13.10 -8.56
C ARG A 38 16.09 12.40 -9.92
N LEU A 39 15.04 11.62 -10.18
CA LEU A 39 14.86 10.90 -11.45
C LEU A 39 14.73 11.86 -12.65
N GLU A 40 14.09 13.01 -12.47
CA GLU A 40 13.87 14.02 -13.51
C GLU A 40 15.02 15.04 -13.62
N ASN A 41 15.97 15.02 -12.68
CA ASN A 41 17.03 16.02 -12.53
C ASN A 41 16.49 17.48 -12.47
N ARG A 42 15.33 17.67 -11.83
CA ARG A 42 14.69 18.98 -11.59
C ARG A 42 13.70 18.88 -10.42
N PRO A 43 13.34 19.98 -9.75
CA PRO A 43 12.32 19.95 -8.71
C PRO A 43 10.97 19.45 -9.23
N VAL A 44 10.40 18.45 -8.56
CA VAL A 44 9.05 17.93 -8.77
C VAL A 44 8.24 18.23 -7.50
N THR A 45 7.22 19.07 -7.63
CA THR A 45 6.33 19.48 -6.52
C THR A 45 4.93 18.89 -6.63
N GLU A 46 4.58 18.33 -7.80
CA GLU A 46 3.26 17.79 -8.08
C GLU A 46 3.25 16.26 -7.93
N ILE A 47 2.35 15.75 -7.09
CA ILE A 47 2.20 14.32 -6.82
C ILE A 47 1.89 13.51 -8.09
N LEU A 48 1.07 14.04 -9.00
CA LEU A 48 0.75 13.34 -10.25
C LEU A 48 1.97 13.20 -11.18
N VAL A 49 2.86 14.20 -11.17
CA VAL A 49 4.13 14.13 -11.91
C VAL A 49 5.03 13.09 -11.26
N ALA A 50 5.18 13.14 -9.93
CA ALA A 50 5.98 12.16 -9.20
C ALA A 50 5.49 10.72 -9.42
N TRP A 51 4.17 10.49 -9.37
CA TRP A 51 3.57 9.19 -9.67
C TRP A 51 3.99 8.66 -11.04
N ARG A 52 3.87 9.48 -12.10
CA ARG A 52 4.20 9.05 -13.47
C ARG A 52 5.68 8.71 -13.61
N THR A 53 6.56 9.56 -13.10
CA THR A 53 8.01 9.35 -13.11
C THR A 53 8.38 8.05 -12.37
N ILE A 54 7.83 7.84 -11.17
CA ILE A 54 8.12 6.66 -10.36
C ILE A 54 7.55 5.39 -10.99
N VAL A 55 6.32 5.41 -11.54
CA VAL A 55 5.73 4.25 -12.24
C VAL A 55 6.67 3.76 -13.36
N LEU A 56 7.22 4.68 -14.15
CA LEU A 56 8.18 4.34 -15.21
C LEU A 56 9.46 3.73 -14.64
N ARG A 57 9.96 4.22 -13.51
CA ARG A 57 11.15 3.66 -12.85
C ARG A 57 10.90 2.25 -12.32
N VAL A 58 9.81 2.04 -11.57
CA VAL A 58 9.52 0.75 -10.89
C VAL A 58 9.12 -0.35 -11.86
N SER A 59 8.42 -0.02 -12.96
CA SER A 59 7.97 -1.00 -13.95
C SER A 59 9.12 -1.79 -14.59
N ARG A 60 10.34 -1.24 -14.62
CA ARG A 60 11.55 -1.92 -15.10
C ARG A 60 12.00 -3.10 -14.23
N THR A 61 11.46 -3.22 -13.02
CA THR A 61 11.77 -4.31 -12.07
C THR A 61 10.67 -5.37 -12.02
N GLY A 62 9.55 -5.19 -12.72
CA GLY A 62 8.34 -6.01 -12.56
C GLY A 62 7.47 -5.62 -11.37
N ALA A 63 7.88 -4.63 -10.57
CA ALA A 63 7.06 -4.02 -9.54
C ALA A 63 6.11 -2.95 -10.14
N ARG A 64 5.15 -2.51 -9.33
CA ARG A 64 4.19 -1.46 -9.69
C ARG A 64 4.05 -0.46 -8.56
N LEU A 65 3.63 0.76 -8.86
CA LEU A 65 3.30 1.76 -7.84
C LEU A 65 1.81 1.69 -7.49
N SER A 66 1.47 1.76 -6.21
CA SER A 66 0.11 1.92 -5.70
C SER A 66 0.07 3.09 -4.72
N MET A 67 -1.07 3.76 -4.60
CA MET A 67 -1.36 4.56 -3.40
C MET A 67 -2.02 3.64 -2.38
N VAL A 68 -1.62 3.74 -1.12
CA VAL A 68 -2.11 2.93 -0.01
C VAL A 68 -2.39 3.80 1.22
N GLY A 69 -3.10 3.24 2.20
CA GLY A 69 -3.44 3.93 3.44
C GLY A 69 -4.74 4.74 3.37
N VAL A 70 -5.18 5.20 4.55
CA VAL A 70 -6.39 6.03 4.69
C VAL A 70 -6.20 7.32 3.90
N LEU A 71 -7.13 7.62 3.00
CA LEU A 71 -7.09 8.79 2.11
C LEU A 71 -5.84 8.84 1.20
N TYR A 72 -5.29 7.70 0.80
CA TYR A 72 -4.14 7.64 -0.11
C TYR A 72 -2.88 8.35 0.44
N SER A 73 -2.68 8.27 1.75
CA SER A 73 -1.63 8.99 2.46
C SER A 73 -0.21 8.50 2.19
N GLN A 74 -0.04 7.34 1.54
CA GLN A 74 1.26 6.74 1.25
C GLN A 74 1.31 6.15 -0.16
N PHE A 75 2.52 6.01 -0.67
CA PHE A 75 2.82 5.21 -1.86
C PHE A 75 3.36 3.85 -1.44
N MET A 76 3.13 2.83 -2.26
CA MET A 76 3.74 1.52 -2.11
C MET A 76 4.32 1.08 -3.45
N VAL A 77 5.59 0.69 -3.45
CA VAL A 77 6.19 -0.09 -4.53
C VAL A 77 5.80 -1.55 -4.30
N VAL A 78 4.70 -1.96 -4.95
CA VAL A 78 4.07 -3.26 -4.78
C VAL A 78 4.82 -4.32 -5.57
N THR A 79 5.19 -5.39 -4.87
CA THR A 79 5.89 -6.56 -5.41
C THR A 79 5.07 -7.84 -5.31
N GLN A 80 4.13 -7.91 -4.35
CA GLN A 80 3.26 -9.06 -4.15
C GLN A 80 1.80 -8.67 -4.09
N GLN A 81 0.94 -9.53 -4.66
CA GLN A 81 -0.50 -9.34 -4.67
C GLN A 81 -1.23 -10.66 -4.45
N LYS A 82 -2.32 -10.63 -3.69
CA LYS A 82 -3.21 -11.77 -3.53
C LYS A 82 -4.65 -11.33 -3.29
N THR A 83 -5.61 -12.11 -3.74
CA THR A 83 -7.00 -11.96 -3.33
C THR A 83 -7.18 -12.46 -1.90
N PHE A 84 -7.76 -11.61 -1.04
CA PHE A 84 -8.13 -11.92 0.33
C PHE A 84 -9.60 -11.52 0.56
N ARG A 85 -10.53 -12.44 0.26
CA ARG A 85 -11.97 -12.17 0.26
C ARG A 85 -12.55 -11.79 1.63
N ARG A 86 -11.82 -12.05 2.72
CA ARG A 86 -12.24 -11.74 4.09
C ARG A 86 -11.88 -10.32 4.53
N GLY A 87 -11.08 -9.59 3.75
CA GLY A 87 -10.62 -8.25 4.11
C GLY A 87 -11.74 -7.21 4.07
N TYR A 88 -11.67 -6.25 4.97
CA TYR A 88 -12.57 -5.09 5.04
C TYR A 88 -11.84 -3.87 5.63
N LEU A 89 -12.39 -2.68 5.38
CA LEU A 89 -11.84 -1.43 5.90
C LEU A 89 -11.86 -1.43 7.44
N GLY A 90 -10.71 -1.12 8.06
CA GLY A 90 -10.57 -1.12 9.52
C GLY A 90 -10.45 -2.52 10.13
N MET A 91 -10.20 -3.56 9.32
CA MET A 91 -9.79 -4.88 9.83
C MET A 91 -8.55 -4.74 10.72
N ASP A 92 -8.53 -5.49 11.82
CA ASP A 92 -7.39 -5.54 12.72
C ASP A 92 -6.14 -6.00 11.94
N PRO A 93 -5.03 -5.23 11.97
CA PRO A 93 -3.80 -5.60 11.28
C PRO A 93 -3.27 -7.00 11.60
N SER A 94 -3.54 -7.51 12.82
CA SER A 94 -3.12 -8.86 13.25
C SER A 94 -3.89 -9.98 12.54
N GLU A 95 -5.09 -9.69 12.01
CA GLU A 95 -5.89 -10.64 11.24
C GLU A 95 -5.53 -10.65 9.74
N ILE A 96 -4.74 -9.66 9.30
CA ILE A 96 -4.31 -9.54 7.91
C ILE A 96 -3.11 -10.48 7.68
N PRO A 97 -3.21 -11.45 6.75
CA PRO A 97 -2.08 -12.29 6.39
C PRO A 97 -0.88 -11.45 5.93
N GLN A 98 0.31 -11.75 6.45
CA GLN A 98 1.51 -10.99 6.11
C GLN A 98 2.30 -11.68 4.98
N PHE A 99 2.73 -10.90 3.99
CA PHE A 99 3.71 -11.35 3.00
C PHE A 99 5.11 -11.44 3.63
N ARG A 100 5.97 -12.26 3.01
CA ARG A 100 7.39 -12.33 3.33
C ARG A 100 8.19 -11.87 2.12
N GLU A 101 9.30 -11.18 2.37
CA GLU A 101 10.22 -10.78 1.30
C GLU A 101 10.80 -12.02 0.60
N GLY A 102 10.92 -11.93 -0.72
CA GLY A 102 11.55 -12.93 -1.57
C GLY A 102 12.51 -12.29 -2.57
N ALA A 103 12.71 -12.95 -3.71
CA ALA A 103 13.69 -12.54 -4.71
C ALA A 103 13.36 -11.18 -5.36
N LEU A 104 12.09 -10.92 -5.65
CA LEU A 104 11.66 -9.65 -6.24
C LEU A 104 11.87 -8.49 -5.27
N GLU A 105 11.60 -8.69 -3.99
CA GLU A 105 11.81 -7.69 -2.93
C GLU A 105 13.28 -7.34 -2.78
N ALA A 106 14.19 -8.31 -2.90
CA ALA A 106 15.63 -8.05 -2.88
C ALA A 106 16.06 -7.16 -4.07
N ILE A 107 15.53 -7.43 -5.27
CA ILE A 107 15.79 -6.62 -6.47
C ILE A 107 15.26 -5.19 -6.28
N VAL A 108 14.02 -5.04 -5.83
CA VAL A 108 13.39 -3.73 -5.63
C VAL A 108 14.08 -2.97 -4.50
N ARG A 109 14.45 -3.62 -3.40
CA ARG A 109 15.21 -3.01 -2.30
C ARG A 109 16.56 -2.48 -2.80
N LYS A 110 17.24 -3.21 -3.68
CA LYS A 110 18.48 -2.74 -4.30
C LYS A 110 18.23 -1.49 -5.16
N MET A 111 17.22 -1.52 -6.03
CA MET A 111 16.82 -0.36 -6.85
C MET A 111 16.48 0.86 -5.99
N LEU A 112 15.72 0.69 -4.92
CA LEU A 112 15.38 1.76 -3.99
C LEU A 112 16.64 2.37 -3.36
N LYS A 113 17.59 1.54 -2.93
CA LYS A 113 18.89 2.01 -2.41
C LYS A 113 19.72 2.76 -3.46
N GLU A 114 19.76 2.27 -4.70
CA GLU A 114 20.43 2.92 -5.83
C GLU A 114 19.81 4.31 -6.13
N ASP A 115 18.52 4.46 -5.90
CA ASP A 115 17.77 5.71 -6.07
C ASP A 115 17.78 6.60 -4.80
N SER A 116 18.67 6.30 -3.84
CA SER A 116 18.83 6.99 -2.55
C SER A 116 17.58 6.98 -1.67
N ILE A 117 16.80 5.89 -1.74
CA ILE A 117 15.73 5.57 -0.80
C ILE A 117 16.30 4.61 0.24
N HIS A 118 16.65 5.15 1.39
CA HIS A 118 17.26 4.38 2.49
C HIS A 118 16.18 3.74 3.37
N ASP A 119 16.51 2.57 3.92
CA ASP A 119 15.70 1.81 4.88
C ASP A 119 14.21 1.64 4.52
N PRO A 120 13.87 1.20 3.28
CA PRO A 120 12.47 1.04 2.90
C PRO A 120 11.81 -0.07 3.73
N VAL A 121 10.65 0.26 4.29
CA VAL A 121 9.84 -0.63 5.14
C VAL A 121 8.98 -1.52 4.25
N PHE A 122 9.19 -2.83 4.33
CA PHE A 122 8.31 -3.79 3.67
C PHE A 122 7.04 -3.99 4.52
N ALA A 123 5.88 -3.85 3.89
CA ALA A 123 4.59 -3.93 4.57
C ALA A 123 3.55 -4.67 3.72
N THR A 124 2.53 -5.18 4.41
CA THR A 124 1.34 -5.76 3.80
C THR A 124 0.14 -4.87 4.09
N THR A 125 -0.61 -4.47 3.06
CA THR A 125 -1.79 -3.62 3.19
C THR A 125 -3.00 -4.18 2.45
N LEU A 126 -4.19 -3.92 2.98
CA LEU A 126 -5.44 -4.11 2.23
C LEU A 126 -5.65 -2.92 1.30
N ASP A 127 -5.81 -3.18 0.01
CA ASP A 127 -6.09 -2.19 -1.01
C ASP A 127 -7.54 -1.73 -0.94
N TYR A 128 -7.74 -0.42 -1.18
CA TYR A 128 -9.04 0.26 -1.11
C TYR A 128 -9.99 -0.11 -2.24
#